data_AF-A0A9W4M9X9-F1
#
_entry.id   AF-A0A9W4M9X9-F1
#
_cell.length_a   1.000
_cell.length_b   1.000
_cell.length_c   1.000
_cell.angle_alpha   90.00
_cell.angle_beta   90.00
_cell.angle_gamma   90.00
#
_symmetry.space_group_name_H-M   'P 1'
#
loop_
_entity.id
_entity.type
_entity.pdbx_description
1 polymer ?
#
loop_
_entity_poly.entity_id
_entity_poly.type
_entity_poly.pdbx_seq_one_letter_code
_entity_poly.pdbx_strand_id
1 'polypeptide(L)'
;MSALGPKSEAALRAAMARLLDGRPERTDGALTVANLAREAGVSRATANRAVDVLAEFRAAEARHRRATPRALKERIRALEAELRAVRGAEIAELRGLARTLAQHIQVLTLQIAERDAVIAGLQDELDRSREAKVVALRRPPRDGAG
;
A
#
# COMPACT_ATOMS: atom_id res chain seq x y z
N MET A 1 41.89 -4.18 -40.27
CA MET A 1 41.73 -2.76 -40.69
C MET A 1 40.28 -2.58 -41.13
N SER A 2 39.45 -1.95 -40.30
CA SER A 2 38.03 -1.72 -40.60
C SER A 2 37.91 -0.75 -41.78
N ALA A 3 37.18 -1.13 -42.84
CA ALA A 3 37.02 -0.35 -44.07
C ALA A 3 36.04 0.84 -43.92
N LEU A 4 36.01 1.47 -42.75
CA LEU A 4 35.07 2.52 -42.37
C LEU A 4 35.81 3.78 -41.95
N GLY A 5 35.23 4.94 -42.25
CA GLY A 5 35.78 6.22 -41.81
C GLY A 5 35.65 6.39 -40.29
N PRO A 6 36.61 7.07 -39.63
CA PRO A 6 36.64 7.23 -38.16
C PRO A 6 35.38 7.92 -37.61
N LYS A 7 34.77 8.81 -38.40
CA LYS A 7 33.52 9.50 -38.06
C LYS A 7 32.32 8.54 -37.91
N SER A 8 32.19 7.56 -38.81
CA SER A 8 31.08 6.58 -38.75
C SER A 8 31.23 5.62 -37.58
N GLU A 9 32.47 5.25 -37.24
CA GLU A 9 32.74 4.38 -36.10
C GLU A 9 32.45 5.08 -34.78
N ALA A 10 32.85 6.36 -34.65
CA ALA A 10 32.53 7.18 -33.49
C ALA A 10 31.01 7.38 -33.32
N ALA A 11 30.28 7.64 -34.42
CA ALA A 11 28.82 7.77 -34.38
C ALA A 11 28.14 6.47 -33.91
N LEU A 12 28.62 5.31 -34.36
CA LEU A 12 28.12 4.01 -33.91
C LEU A 12 28.39 3.76 -32.42
N ARG A 13 29.58 4.11 -31.91
CA ARG A 13 29.86 3.98 -30.46
C ARG A 13 29.01 4.91 -29.60
N ALA A 14 28.81 6.16 -30.04
CA ALA A 14 27.94 7.10 -29.34
C ALA A 14 26.47 6.62 -29.31
N ALA A 15 25.98 6.10 -30.44
CA ALA A 15 24.65 5.50 -30.53
C ALA A 15 24.50 4.25 -29.63
N MET A 16 25.53 3.40 -29.56
CA MET A 16 25.54 2.25 -28.66
C MET A 16 25.43 2.67 -27.19
N ALA A 17 26.18 3.68 -26.75
CA ALA A 17 26.10 4.19 -25.38
C ALA A 17 24.68 4.67 -25.04
N ARG A 18 24.09 5.51 -25.91
CA ARG A 18 22.71 6.00 -25.72
C ARG A 18 21.67 4.88 -25.64
N LEU A 19 21.78 3.87 -26.51
CA LEU A 19 20.87 2.72 -26.51
C LEU A 19 21.00 1.88 -25.24
N LEU A 20 22.22 1.64 -24.75
CA LEU A 20 22.46 0.89 -23.52
C LEU A 20 21.99 1.65 -22.26
N ASP A 21 22.03 2.98 -22.29
CA ASP A 21 21.50 3.84 -21.22
C ASP A 21 19.97 4.03 -21.29
N GLY A 22 19.30 3.44 -22.28
CA GLY A 22 17.86 3.58 -22.47
C GLY A 22 17.40 4.98 -22.91
N ARG A 23 18.28 5.73 -23.60
CA ARG A 23 18.02 7.09 -24.12
C ARG A 23 18.05 7.14 -25.65
N PRO A 24 17.18 6.39 -26.36
CA PRO A 24 17.12 6.46 -27.82
C PRO A 24 16.61 7.83 -28.29
N GLU A 25 17.13 8.33 -29.41
CA GLU A 25 16.72 9.62 -29.98
C GLU A 25 15.87 9.43 -31.25
N ARG A 26 16.05 8.32 -31.97
CA ARG A 26 15.50 8.10 -33.32
C ARG A 26 14.75 6.77 -33.46
N THR A 27 14.67 5.98 -32.40
CA THR A 27 14.15 4.60 -32.39
C THR A 27 13.35 4.29 -31.12
N ASP A 28 12.75 3.10 -31.10
CA ASP A 28 12.04 2.55 -29.95
C ASP A 28 12.96 2.06 -28.81
N GLY A 29 14.28 2.21 -28.94
CA GLY A 29 15.25 1.81 -27.93
C GLY A 29 15.57 0.33 -27.87
N ALA A 30 15.00 -0.50 -28.75
CA ALA A 30 15.37 -1.91 -28.77
C ALA A 30 16.84 -2.07 -29.18
N LEU A 31 17.59 -2.90 -28.44
CA LEU A 31 19.02 -3.17 -28.67
C LEU A 31 19.20 -4.07 -29.91
N THR A 32 18.96 -3.53 -31.10
CA THR A 32 19.11 -4.23 -32.38
C THR A 32 20.13 -3.52 -33.26
N VAL A 33 20.81 -4.27 -34.15
CA VAL A 33 21.75 -3.69 -35.11
C VAL A 33 21.08 -2.67 -36.05
N ALA A 34 19.80 -2.88 -36.37
CA ALA A 34 19.03 -1.94 -37.18
C ALA A 34 18.82 -0.60 -36.46
N ASN A 35 18.50 -0.66 -35.16
CA ASN A 35 18.34 0.55 -34.36
C ASN A 35 19.67 1.25 -34.12
N LEU A 36 20.76 0.50 -33.86
CA LEU A 36 22.10 1.07 -33.75
C LEU A 36 22.50 1.88 -35.00
N ALA A 37 22.23 1.35 -36.20
CA ALA A 37 22.49 2.06 -37.45
C ALA A 37 21.64 3.33 -37.58
N ARG A 38 20.34 3.25 -37.22
CA ARG A 38 19.40 4.38 -37.30
C ARG A 38 19.74 5.50 -36.30
N GLU A 39 20.13 5.13 -35.08
CA GLU A 39 20.61 6.05 -34.02
C GLU A 39 21.95 6.70 -34.37
N ALA A 40 22.83 5.98 -35.06
CA ALA A 40 24.12 6.51 -35.53
C ALA A 40 24.00 7.33 -36.83
N GLY A 41 22.83 7.37 -37.46
CA GLY A 41 22.61 8.07 -38.73
C GLY A 41 23.35 7.45 -39.92
N VAL A 42 23.66 6.15 -39.87
CA VAL A 42 24.37 5.43 -40.94
C VAL A 42 23.50 4.32 -41.55
N SER A 43 23.86 3.87 -42.75
CA SER A 43 23.18 2.72 -43.36
C SER A 43 23.52 1.42 -42.62
N ARG A 44 22.60 0.45 -42.64
CA ARG A 44 22.83 -0.89 -42.05
C ARG A 44 24.06 -1.58 -42.64
N ALA A 45 24.32 -1.41 -43.93
CA ALA A 45 25.53 -1.93 -44.58
C ALA A 45 26.82 -1.32 -43.99
N THR A 46 26.80 -0.02 -43.67
CA THR A 46 27.91 0.67 -43.01
C THR A 46 28.11 0.15 -41.59
N ALA A 47 27.04 0.01 -40.81
CA ALA A 47 27.12 -0.59 -39.48
C ALA A 47 27.64 -2.04 -39.51
N ASN A 48 27.21 -2.84 -40.48
CA ASN A 48 27.68 -4.23 -40.64
C ASN A 48 29.17 -4.36 -40.95
N ARG A 49 29.79 -3.34 -41.55
CA ARG A 49 31.24 -3.29 -41.76
C ARG A 49 32.03 -2.97 -40.49
N ALA A 50 31.39 -2.42 -39.45
CA ALA A 50 32.01 -2.08 -38.18
C ALA A 50 32.06 -3.30 -37.26
N VAL A 51 32.80 -4.33 -37.68
CA VAL A 51 32.79 -5.66 -37.04
C VAL A 51 33.14 -5.57 -35.54
N ASP A 52 34.14 -4.76 -35.18
CA ASP A 52 34.58 -4.59 -33.80
C ASP A 52 33.49 -3.94 -32.92
N VAL A 53 32.86 -2.86 -33.42
CA VAL A 53 31.77 -2.18 -32.71
C VAL A 53 30.54 -3.08 -32.60
N LEU A 54 30.26 -3.90 -33.61
CA LEU A 54 29.15 -4.86 -33.54
C LEU A 54 29.42 -6.01 -32.56
N ALA A 55 30.65 -6.48 -32.46
CA ALA A 55 31.04 -7.48 -31.48
C ALA A 55 30.86 -6.92 -30.05
N GLU A 56 31.32 -5.69 -29.82
CA GLU A 56 31.13 -4.98 -28.55
C GLU A 56 29.64 -4.77 -28.22
N PHE A 57 28.86 -4.31 -29.19
CA PHE A 57 27.41 -4.10 -29.05
C PHE A 57 26.67 -5.38 -28.68
N ARG A 58 26.96 -6.50 -29.36
CA ARG A 58 26.33 -7.79 -29.06
C ARG A 58 26.71 -8.31 -27.67
N ALA A 59 27.96 -8.12 -27.26
CA ALA A 59 28.41 -8.48 -25.91
C ALA A 59 27.71 -7.62 -24.84
N ALA A 60 27.54 -6.32 -25.10
CA ALA A 60 26.80 -5.42 -24.22
C ALA A 60 25.30 -5.78 -24.15
N GLU A 61 24.65 -6.05 -25.28
CA GLU A 61 23.26 -6.52 -25.34
C GLU A 61 23.07 -7.80 -24.52
N ALA A 62 23.95 -8.80 -24.70
CA ALA A 62 23.87 -10.05 -23.97
C ALA A 62 24.02 -9.87 -22.46
N ARG A 63 24.91 -8.97 -22.01
CA ARG A 63 25.05 -8.58 -20.60
C ARG A 63 23.79 -7.89 -20.08
N HIS A 64 23.27 -6.93 -20.83
CA HIS A 64 22.05 -6.20 -20.47
C HIS A 64 20.87 -7.16 -20.31
N ARG A 65 20.63 -8.03 -21.30
CA ARG A 65 19.56 -9.04 -21.27
C ARG A 65 19.66 -10.00 -20.08
N ARG A 66 20.87 -10.28 -19.56
CA ARG A 66 21.06 -11.12 -18.36
C ARG A 66 20.85 -10.34 -17.06
N ALA A 67 21.24 -9.07 -17.03
CA ALA A 67 21.11 -8.20 -15.85
C ALA A 67 19.65 -7.79 -15.59
N THR A 68 18.87 -7.49 -16.64
CA THR A 68 17.50 -6.95 -16.52
C THR A 68 16.55 -7.88 -15.75
N PRO A 69 16.45 -9.20 -16.04
CA PRO A 69 15.53 -10.08 -15.32
C PRO A 69 15.90 -10.26 -13.85
N ARG A 70 17.19 -10.21 -13.51
CA ARG A 70 17.66 -10.34 -12.12
C ARG A 70 17.29 -9.10 -11.31
N ALA A 71 17.61 -7.92 -11.81
CA ALA A 71 17.29 -6.65 -11.15
C ALA A 71 15.77 -6.48 -10.97
N LEU A 72 14.97 -6.86 -11.98
CA LEU A 72 13.51 -6.85 -11.88
C LEU A 72 12.99 -7.83 -10.82
N LYS A 73 13.52 -9.05 -10.76
CA LYS A 73 13.15 -10.03 -9.71
C LYS A 73 13.49 -9.53 -8.31
N GLU A 74 14.67 -8.93 -8.13
CA GLU A 74 15.09 -8.34 -6.86
C GLU A 74 14.16 -7.17 -6.48
N ARG A 75 13.80 -6.31 -7.43
CA ARG A 75 12.85 -5.21 -7.21
C ARG A 75 11.45 -5.70 -6.86
N ILE A 76 10.96 -6.74 -7.53
CA ILE A 76 9.67 -7.38 -7.21
C ILE A 76 9.69 -7.90 -5.77
N ARG A 77 10.73 -8.64 -5.39
CA ARG A 77 10.86 -9.15 -4.01
C ARG A 77 10.87 -8.04 -2.96
N ALA A 78 11.58 -6.94 -3.23
CA ALA A 78 11.62 -5.78 -2.34
C ALA A 78 10.24 -5.15 -2.19
N LEU A 79 9.55 -4.89 -3.30
CA LEU A 79 8.20 -4.31 -3.31
C LEU A 79 7.17 -5.22 -2.62
N GLU A 80 7.26 -6.55 -2.81
CA GLU A 80 6.41 -7.49 -2.09
C GLU A 80 6.66 -7.48 -0.58
N ALA A 81 7.92 -7.35 -0.15
CA ALA A 81 8.27 -7.25 1.26
C ALA A 81 7.72 -5.95 1.88
N GLU A 82 7.88 -4.82 1.19
CA GLU A 82 7.30 -3.53 1.59
C GLU A 82 5.77 -3.62 1.70
N LEU A 83 5.11 -4.20 0.69
CA LEU A 83 3.65 -4.37 0.70
C LEU A 83 3.18 -5.25 1.86
N ARG A 84 3.90 -6.34 2.17
CA ARG A 84 3.59 -7.20 3.32
C ARG A 84 3.76 -6.46 4.63
N ALA A 85 4.80 -5.63 4.77
CA ALA A 85 5.04 -4.85 5.98
C ALA A 85 3.93 -3.82 6.22
N VAL A 86 3.58 -3.04 5.20
CA VAL A 86 2.53 -2.02 5.27
C VAL A 86 1.17 -2.66 5.61
N ARG A 87 0.78 -3.71 4.86
CA ARG A 87 -0.48 -4.41 5.12
C ARG A 87 -0.50 -5.09 6.49
N GLY A 88 0.63 -5.63 6.93
CA GLY A 88 0.75 -6.26 8.25
C GLY A 88 0.50 -5.26 9.38
N ALA A 89 1.07 -4.06 9.28
CA ALA A 89 0.86 -2.98 10.24
C ALA A 89 -0.60 -2.52 10.27
N GLU A 90 -1.20 -2.25 9.11
CA GLU A 90 -2.60 -1.84 9.00
C GLU A 90 -3.57 -2.89 9.57
N ILE A 91 -3.36 -4.17 9.24
CA ILE A 91 -4.16 -5.27 9.79
C ILE A 91 -4.00 -5.37 11.31
N ALA A 92 -2.79 -5.17 11.84
CA ALA A 92 -2.55 -5.21 13.28
C ALA A 92 -3.27 -4.06 14.00
N GLU A 93 -3.25 -2.85 13.43
CA GLU A 93 -3.94 -1.67 13.93
C GLU A 93 -5.46 -1.87 13.92
N LEU A 94 -6.04 -2.29 12.79
CA LEU A 94 -7.47 -2.57 12.67
C LEU A 94 -7.93 -3.64 13.68
N ARG A 95 -7.13 -4.70 13.86
CA ARG A 95 -7.40 -5.72 14.89
C ARG A 95 -7.31 -5.16 16.30
N GLY A 96 -6.40 -4.21 16.55
CA GLY A 96 -6.33 -3.48 17.82
C GLY A 96 -7.60 -2.69 18.09
N LEU A 97 -8.03 -1.87 17.14
CA LEU A 97 -9.24 -1.07 17.24
C LEU A 97 -10.49 -1.93 17.42
N ALA A 98 -10.61 -3.04 16.68
CA ALA A 98 -11.71 -3.97 16.81
C ALA A 98 -11.79 -4.59 18.22
N ARG A 99 -10.65 -4.91 18.83
CA ARG A 99 -10.61 -5.40 20.22
C ARG A 99 -11.07 -4.33 21.21
N THR A 100 -10.59 -3.09 21.08
CA THR A 100 -11.00 -1.98 21.95
C THR A 100 -12.50 -1.71 21.85
N LEU A 101 -13.05 -1.68 20.62
CA LEU A 101 -14.49 -1.50 20.42
C LEU A 101 -15.30 -2.65 21.02
N ALA A 102 -14.86 -3.90 20.85
CA ALA A 102 -15.51 -5.05 21.47
C ALA A 102 -15.52 -4.95 23.01
N GLN A 103 -14.42 -4.50 23.62
CA GLN A 103 -14.35 -4.26 25.06
C GLN A 103 -15.32 -3.15 25.50
N HIS A 104 -15.39 -2.03 24.77
CA HIS A 104 -16.34 -0.97 25.06
C HIS A 104 -17.79 -1.44 24.97
N ILE A 105 -18.13 -2.25 23.96
CA ILE A 105 -19.46 -2.84 23.83
C ILE A 105 -19.78 -3.72 25.04
N GLN A 106 -18.85 -4.57 25.48
CA GLN A 106 -19.05 -5.41 26.67
C GLN A 106 -19.33 -4.59 27.93
N VAL A 107 -18.53 -3.53 28.17
CA VAL A 107 -18.72 -2.64 29.32
C VAL A 107 -20.09 -1.95 29.26
N LEU A 108 -20.46 -1.41 28.11
CA LEU A 108 -21.75 -0.74 27.92
C LEU A 108 -22.92 -1.71 28.13
N THR A 109 -22.82 -2.95 27.66
CA THR A 109 -23.84 -3.98 27.89
C THR A 109 -24.04 -4.27 29.37
N LEU A 110 -22.95 -4.35 30.15
CA LEU A 110 -23.04 -4.53 31.61
C LEU A 110 -23.68 -3.32 32.30
N GLN A 111 -23.30 -2.11 31.90
CA GLN A 111 -23.88 -0.88 32.45
C GLN A 111 -25.38 -0.74 32.14
N ILE A 112 -25.82 -1.18 30.95
CA ILE A 112 -27.23 -1.22 30.59
C ILE A 112 -27.97 -2.21 31.50
N ALA A 113 -27.45 -3.43 31.65
CA ALA A 113 -28.07 -4.44 32.51
C ALA A 113 -28.18 -3.99 33.98
N GLU A 114 -27.15 -3.32 34.50
CA GLU A 114 -27.17 -2.75 35.85
C GLU A 114 -28.24 -1.66 35.99
N ARG A 115 -28.33 -0.74 35.01
CA ARG A 115 -29.35 0.32 34.99
C ARG A 115 -30.76 -0.26 34.92
N ASP A 116 -30.97 -1.29 34.10
CA ASP A 116 -32.28 -1.94 33.97
C ASP A 116 -32.69 -2.59 35.30
N ALA A 117 -31.76 -3.23 36.01
CA ALA A 117 -32.01 -3.79 37.33
C ALA A 117 -32.38 -2.72 38.37
N VAL A 118 -31.70 -1.56 38.37
CA VAL A 118 -32.03 -0.43 39.24
C VAL A 118 -33.41 0.13 38.92
N ILE A 119 -33.74 0.29 37.63
CA ILE A 119 -35.06 0.78 37.20
C ILE A 119 -36.16 -0.17 37.68
N ALA A 120 -35.98 -1.48 37.49
CA ALA A 120 -36.94 -2.48 37.95
C ALA A 120 -37.14 -2.41 39.47
N GLY A 121 -36.06 -2.32 40.25
CA GLY A 121 -36.15 -2.21 41.71
C GLY A 121 -36.88 -0.94 42.19
N LEU A 122 -36.66 0.20 41.52
CA LEU A 122 -37.36 1.45 41.82
C LEU A 122 -38.84 1.39 41.45
N GLN A 123 -39.19 0.70 40.35
CA GLN A 123 -40.58 0.47 39.95
C GLN A 123 -41.30 -0.38 41.01
N ASP A 124 -40.69 -1.47 41.48
CA ASP A 124 -41.25 -2.33 42.53
C ASP A 124 -41.44 -1.58 43.86
N GLU A 125 -40.56 -0.65 44.21
CA GLU A 125 -40.71 0.21 45.39
C GLU A 125 -41.87 1.20 45.25
N LEU A 126 -42.01 1.81 44.07
CA LEU A 126 -43.09 2.74 43.78
C LEU A 126 -44.45 2.06 43.83
N ASP A 127 -44.57 0.85 43.27
CA ASP A 127 -45.82 0.09 43.26
C ASP A 127 -46.22 -0.35 44.67
N ARG A 128 -45.28 -0.84 45.48
CA ARG A 128 -45.52 -1.11 46.91
C ARG A 128 -45.97 0.13 47.68
N SER A 129 -45.39 1.30 47.38
CA SER A 129 -45.76 2.56 48.01
C SER A 129 -47.16 3.06 47.59
N ARG A 130 -47.57 2.77 46.34
CA ARG A 130 -48.93 3.05 45.84
C ARG A 130 -49.97 2.13 46.47
N GLU A 131 -49.64 0.86 46.68
CA GLU A 131 -50.52 -0.14 47.30
C GLU A 131 -50.63 0.04 48.83
N ALA A 132 -49.62 0.63 49.46
CA ALA A 132 -49.67 1.01 50.87
C ALA A 132 -50.79 2.04 51.11
N LYS A 133 -51.91 1.57 51.65
CA LYS A 133 -53.09 2.39 51.96
C LYS A 133 -52.70 3.49 52.95
N VAL A 134 -52.68 4.75 52.48
CA VAL A 134 -52.45 5.92 53.35
C VAL A 134 -53.61 6.02 54.34
N VAL A 135 -53.41 5.55 55.57
CA VAL A 135 -54.37 5.75 56.66
C VAL A 135 -54.19 7.18 57.16
N ALA A 136 -55.13 8.06 56.82
CA ALA A 136 -55.18 9.39 57.39
C ALA A 136 -55.29 9.26 58.92
N LEU A 137 -54.27 9.73 59.65
CA LEU A 137 -54.31 9.82 61.10
C LEU A 137 -55.45 10.76 61.50
N ARG A 138 -56.57 10.19 61.95
CA ARG A 138 -57.70 10.95 62.50
C ARG A 138 -57.16 11.72 63.71
N ARG A 139 -57.05 13.03 63.58
CA ARG A 139 -56.67 13.92 64.69
C ARG A 139 -57.70 13.70 65.81
N PRO A 140 -57.29 13.28 67.02
CA PRO A 140 -58.23 13.15 68.11
C PRO A 140 -58.87 14.52 68.38
N PRO A 141 -60.15 14.56 68.76
CA PRO A 141 -60.82 15.81 69.09
C PRO A 141 -60.02 16.49 70.20
N ARG A 142 -59.78 17.80 70.04
CA ARG A 142 -59.24 18.62 71.12
C ARG A 142 -60.33 18.66 72.19
N ASP A 143 -60.16 17.87 73.24
CA ASP A 143 -60.91 18.06 74.47
C ASP A 143 -60.63 19.48 74.97
N GLY A 144 -61.73 20.21 75.19
CA GLY A 144 -61.75 21.65 75.31
C GLY A 144 -61.17 22.19 76.62
N ALA A 145 -61.00 23.51 76.65
CA ALA A 145 -60.99 24.30 77.87
C ALA A 145 -61.36 25.75 77.50
N GLY A 146 -62.42 26.27 78.15
CA GLY A 146 -62.73 27.69 78.26
C GLY A 146 -63.81 28.21 77.33
#